data_AF-A0A7S0XTI1-F1
#
_entry.id   AF-A0A7S0XTI1-F1
#
_cell.length_a   1.000
_cell.length_b   1.000
_cell.length_c   1.000
_cell.angle_alpha   90.00
_cell.angle_beta   90.00
_cell.angle_gamma   90.00
#
_symmetry.space_group_name_H-M   'P 1'
#
loop_
_entity.id
_entity.type
_entity.pdbx_description
1 polymer ?
#
loop_
_entity_poly.entity_id
_entity_poly.type
_entity_poly.pdbx_seq_one_letter_code
_entity_poly.pdbx_strand_id
1 'polypeptide(L)'
;SIVERFHSTESMDAFEATESHQVPQPFRDILVNEEHLTKTLMDRHGKIDVQVVEVKHQGIGSEYARRIYLSSPDKSIVAHAILVAYLDRLPAPVKNGVLEEGIPFGKLLMDHVKERC
;
A
#
# COMPACT_ATOMS: atom_id res chain seq x y z
N SER A 1 1.41 -16.42 4.48
CA SER A 1 1.30 -15.38 3.43
C SER A 1 1.15 -13.99 4.07
N ILE A 2 1.20 -12.88 3.30
CA ILE A 2 0.97 -11.52 3.85
C ILE A 2 -0.42 -11.37 4.50
N VAL A 3 -1.41 -12.10 3.99
CA VAL A 3 -2.79 -12.10 4.47
C VAL A 3 -2.89 -12.69 5.87
N GLU A 4 -2.25 -13.84 6.11
CA GLU A 4 -2.22 -14.52 7.42
C GLU A 4 -1.57 -13.68 8.54
N ARG A 5 -0.76 -12.66 8.20
CA ARG A 5 -0.12 -11.79 9.20
C ARG A 5 -1.10 -10.81 9.86
N PHE A 6 -2.24 -10.56 9.23
CA PHE A 6 -3.21 -9.54 9.65
C PHE A 6 -4.67 -10.03 9.64
N HIS A 7 -4.98 -11.17 9.00
CA HIS A 7 -6.32 -11.74 8.91
C HIS A 7 -6.34 -13.23 9.26
N SER A 8 -7.43 -13.69 9.90
CA SER A 8 -7.76 -15.12 10.00
C SER A 8 -8.24 -15.62 8.63
N THR A 9 -7.70 -16.73 8.15
CA THR A 9 -8.00 -17.32 6.84
C THR A 9 -9.28 -18.18 6.84
N GLU A 10 -9.99 -18.28 7.96
CA GLU A 10 -11.14 -19.20 8.13
C GLU A 10 -12.36 -18.90 7.25
N SER A 11 -12.38 -17.78 6.51
CA SER A 11 -13.55 -17.38 5.69
C SER A 11 -13.22 -16.91 4.27
N MET A 12 -12.06 -17.28 3.72
CA MET A 12 -11.68 -16.86 2.36
C MET A 12 -11.95 -18.00 1.37
N ASP A 13 -12.89 -17.78 0.45
CA ASP A 13 -13.12 -18.68 -0.68
C ASP A 13 -11.87 -18.78 -1.57
N ALA A 14 -11.82 -19.82 -2.41
CA ALA A 14 -10.76 -19.96 -3.39
C ALA A 14 -10.74 -18.78 -4.36
N PHE A 15 -9.55 -18.26 -4.65
CA PHE A 15 -9.35 -17.18 -5.62
C PHE A 15 -9.17 -17.77 -7.02
N GLU A 16 -9.87 -17.20 -8.01
CA GLU A 16 -9.65 -17.50 -9.42
C GLU A 16 -8.87 -16.35 -10.09
N ALA A 17 -7.91 -16.71 -10.94
CA ALA A 17 -7.17 -15.73 -11.73
C ALA A 17 -8.10 -15.07 -12.76
N THR A 18 -7.98 -13.76 -12.94
CA THR A 18 -8.79 -12.96 -13.86
C THR A 18 -7.87 -12.08 -14.71
N GLU A 19 -8.09 -12.05 -16.02
CA GLU A 19 -7.34 -11.18 -16.93
C GLU A 19 -7.76 -9.72 -16.78
N SER A 20 -6.83 -8.79 -17.02
CA SER A 20 -7.08 -7.36 -16.85
C SER A 20 -8.32 -6.83 -17.59
N HIS A 21 -8.58 -7.35 -18.80
CA HIS A 21 -9.73 -6.93 -19.61
C HIS A 21 -11.08 -7.48 -19.10
N GLN A 22 -11.07 -8.43 -18.18
CA GLN A 22 -12.26 -9.01 -17.56
C GLN A 22 -12.68 -8.23 -16.30
N VAL A 23 -11.81 -7.42 -15.71
CA VAL A 23 -12.15 -6.55 -14.57
C VAL A 23 -13.13 -5.47 -15.04
N PRO A 24 -14.33 -5.34 -14.45
CA PRO A 24 -15.32 -4.35 -14.87
C PRO A 24 -14.92 -2.94 -14.45
N GLN A 25 -15.41 -1.93 -15.18
CA GLN A 25 -15.33 -0.54 -14.72
C GLN A 25 -16.32 -0.30 -13.56
N PRO A 26 -15.98 0.58 -12.58
CA PRO A 26 -14.80 1.44 -12.51
C PRO A 26 -13.58 0.81 -11.81
N PHE A 27 -13.61 -0.50 -11.51
CA PHE A 27 -12.58 -1.16 -10.70
C PHE A 27 -11.28 -1.43 -11.45
N ARG A 28 -11.36 -1.57 -12.78
CA ARG A 28 -10.20 -1.78 -13.63
C ARG A 28 -9.15 -0.68 -13.44
N ASP A 29 -9.58 0.58 -13.35
CA ASP A 29 -8.67 1.71 -13.20
C ASP A 29 -7.85 1.63 -11.88
N ILE A 30 -8.42 1.00 -10.85
CA ILE A 30 -7.80 0.83 -9.51
C ILE A 30 -7.00 -0.46 -9.41
N LEU A 31 -7.46 -1.55 -10.01
CA LEU A 31 -6.85 -2.88 -9.89
C LEU A 31 -5.81 -3.16 -10.99
N VAL A 32 -5.92 -2.47 -12.12
CA VAL A 32 -5.06 -2.62 -13.30
C VAL A 32 -4.46 -1.26 -13.63
N ASN A 33 -3.44 -0.85 -12.87
CA ASN A 33 -2.68 0.37 -13.15
C ASN A 33 -1.17 0.13 -13.02
N GLU A 34 -0.42 0.95 -13.73
CA GLU A 34 1.06 1.03 -13.66
C GLU A 34 1.53 2.11 -12.68
N GLU A 35 0.59 2.88 -12.14
CA GLU A 35 0.82 3.97 -11.20
C GLU A 35 0.70 3.46 -9.75
N HIS A 36 1.16 4.23 -8.77
CA HIS A 36 0.94 3.83 -7.37
C HIS A 36 -0.54 4.05 -6.97
N LEU A 37 -1.13 3.06 -6.29
CA LEU A 37 -2.55 3.05 -5.87
C LEU A 37 -3.03 4.40 -5.29
N THR A 38 -2.22 5.06 -4.46
CA THR A 38 -2.58 6.36 -3.86
C THR A 38 -2.87 7.46 -4.89
N LYS A 39 -2.20 7.47 -6.05
CA LYS A 39 -2.46 8.44 -7.13
C LYS A 39 -3.84 8.22 -7.74
N THR A 40 -4.15 6.98 -8.10
CA THR A 40 -5.47 6.61 -8.62
C THR A 40 -6.59 6.96 -7.64
N LEU A 41 -6.37 6.72 -6.35
CA LEU A 41 -7.32 7.11 -5.30
C LEU A 41 -7.46 8.63 -5.21
N MET A 42 -6.36 9.38 -5.35
CA MET A 42 -6.38 10.84 -5.33
C MET A 42 -7.13 11.42 -6.54
N ASP A 43 -6.95 10.86 -7.73
CA ASP A 43 -7.64 11.29 -8.93
C ASP A 43 -9.17 11.10 -8.81
N ARG A 44 -9.60 10.07 -8.06
CA ARG A 44 -11.03 9.75 -7.85
C ARG A 44 -11.67 10.50 -6.67
N HIS A 45 -10.93 10.68 -5.58
CA HIS A 45 -11.49 11.14 -4.29
C HIS A 45 -10.88 12.47 -3.79
N GLY A 46 -9.93 13.05 -4.51
CA GLY A 46 -9.18 14.22 -4.08
C GLY A 46 -8.06 13.86 -3.09
N LYS A 47 -7.61 14.82 -2.27
CA LYS A 47 -6.51 14.59 -1.33
C LYS A 47 -6.80 13.39 -0.42
N ILE A 48 -5.87 12.44 -0.38
CA ILE A 48 -5.94 11.27 0.50
C ILE A 48 -5.09 11.51 1.74
N ASP A 49 -5.70 11.32 2.91
CA ASP A 49 -5.00 11.27 4.19
C ASP A 49 -4.52 9.82 4.45
N VAL A 50 -3.28 9.68 4.90
CA VAL A 50 -2.67 8.39 5.24
C VAL A 50 -2.65 8.26 6.75
N GLN A 51 -3.17 7.15 7.26
CA GLN A 51 -3.12 6.82 8.68
C GLN A 51 -2.52 5.43 8.87
N VAL A 52 -1.36 5.36 9.51
CA VAL A 52 -0.82 4.09 10.00
C VAL A 52 -1.53 3.73 11.30
N VAL A 53 -2.20 2.57 11.32
CA VAL A 53 -3.05 2.15 12.45
C VAL A 53 -2.43 1.04 13.28
N GLU A 54 -1.48 0.30 12.70
CA GLU A 54 -0.75 -0.76 13.40
C GLU A 54 0.61 -0.93 12.76
N VAL A 55 1.65 -1.10 13.57
CA VAL A 55 3.01 -1.39 13.12
C VAL A 55 3.46 -2.67 13.81
N LYS A 56 4.04 -3.59 13.05
CA LYS A 56 4.66 -4.81 13.53
C LYS A 56 6.11 -4.83 13.08
N HIS A 57 7.01 -4.79 14.06
CA HIS A 57 8.42 -5.14 13.85
C HIS A 57 8.58 -6.61 14.21
N GLN A 58 8.93 -7.46 13.25
CA GLN A 58 9.19 -8.87 13.54
C GLN A 58 10.69 -9.11 13.69
N GLY A 59 11.08 -9.77 14.79
CA GLY A 59 12.46 -10.11 15.11
C GLY A 59 12.99 -11.29 14.29
N ILE A 60 14.33 -11.30 14.17
CA ILE A 60 15.18 -11.97 13.16
C ILE A 60 14.96 -11.38 11.75
N GLY A 61 15.78 -10.37 11.43
CA GLY A 61 15.70 -9.63 10.17
C GLY A 61 15.24 -8.19 10.39
N SER A 62 15.36 -7.40 9.34
CA SER A 62 14.92 -5.99 9.31
C SER A 62 13.47 -5.87 8.80
N GLU A 63 12.64 -6.89 9.08
CA GLU A 63 11.27 -6.97 8.58
C GLU A 63 10.35 -5.98 9.31
N TYR A 64 9.67 -5.17 8.51
CA TYR A 64 8.74 -4.14 8.93
C TYR A 64 7.40 -4.37 8.25
N ALA A 65 6.33 -4.42 9.03
CA ALA A 65 4.99 -4.49 8.50
C ALA A 65 4.12 -3.41 9.13
N ARG A 66 3.22 -2.82 8.34
CA ARG A 66 2.25 -1.85 8.85
C ARG A 66 0.89 -1.99 8.19
N ARG A 67 -0.15 -1.68 8.95
CA ARG A 67 -1.53 -1.55 8.52
C ARG A 67 -1.86 -0.08 8.34
N ILE A 68 -2.50 0.25 7.23
CA ILE A 68 -2.71 1.63 6.77
C ILE A 68 -4.17 1.81 6.36
N TYR A 69 -4.81 2.86 6.84
CA TYR A 69 -6.06 3.36 6.29
C TYR A 69 -5.80 4.59 5.44
N LEU A 70 -6.43 4.62 4.27
CA LEU A 70 -6.46 5.76 3.37
C LEU A 70 -7.87 6.36 3.41
N SER A 71 -7.97 7.64 3.74
CA SER A 71 -9.25 8.34 3.83
C SER A 71 -9.32 9.54 2.89
N SER A 72 -10.51 9.77 2.33
CA SER A 72 -10.83 10.92 1.49
C SER A 72 -11.17 12.16 2.34
N PRO A 73 -11.31 13.36 1.73
CA PRO A 73 -11.57 14.59 2.46
C PRO A 73 -12.87 14.58 3.29
N ASP A 74 -13.87 13.80 2.86
CA ASP A 74 -15.13 13.55 3.57
C ASP A 74 -15.00 12.53 4.73
N LYS A 75 -13.77 12.07 5.02
CA LYS A 75 -13.42 11.07 6.05
C LYS A 75 -13.90 9.65 5.79
N SER A 76 -14.38 9.36 4.58
CA SER A 76 -14.64 8.00 4.14
C SER A 76 -13.33 7.22 4.00
N ILE A 77 -13.27 5.98 4.50
CA ILE A 77 -12.13 5.09 4.24
C ILE A 77 -12.27 4.55 2.81
N VAL A 78 -11.32 4.89 1.95
CA VAL A 78 -11.31 4.49 0.53
C VAL A 78 -10.40 3.31 0.23
N ALA A 79 -9.45 3.02 1.12
CA ALA A 79 -8.65 1.80 1.05
C ALA A 79 -8.09 1.39 2.41
N HIS A 80 -7.95 0.09 2.58
CA HIS A 80 -7.20 -0.55 3.65
C HIS A 80 -6.03 -1.30 3.03
N ALA A 81 -4.82 -1.00 3.50
CA ALA A 81 -3.60 -1.55 2.95
C ALA A 81 -2.70 -2.15 4.04
N ILE A 82 -1.98 -3.19 3.67
CA ILE A 82 -0.90 -3.77 4.46
C ILE A 82 0.38 -3.60 3.66
N LEU A 83 1.40 -2.99 4.28
CA LEU A 83 2.75 -2.94 3.74
C LEU A 83 3.61 -3.94 4.51
N VAL A 84 4.40 -4.74 3.79
CA VAL A 84 5.51 -5.52 4.35
C VAL A 84 6.77 -5.17 3.56
N ALA A 85 7.85 -4.84 4.27
CA ALA A 85 9.13 -4.48 3.69
C ALA A 85 10.28 -5.02 4.54
N TYR A 86 11.42 -5.29 3.90
CA TYR A 86 12.69 -5.56 4.58
C TYR A 86 13.51 -4.26 4.55
N LEU A 87 13.63 -3.59 5.69
CA LEU A 87 14.21 -2.25 5.79
C LEU A 87 15.70 -2.22 5.39
N ASP A 88 16.43 -3.33 5.51
CA ASP A 88 17.83 -3.44 5.06
C ASP A 88 17.97 -3.47 3.53
N ARG A 89 16.90 -3.78 2.79
CA ARG A 89 16.88 -3.77 1.32
C ARG A 89 16.46 -2.42 0.74
N LEU A 90 15.98 -1.50 1.58
CA LEU A 90 15.53 -0.19 1.14
C LEU A 90 16.72 0.79 1.09
N PRO A 91 16.78 1.67 0.07
CA PRO A 91 17.66 2.83 0.11
C PRO A 91 17.41 3.65 1.37
N ALA A 92 18.48 4.21 1.96
CA ALA A 92 18.39 5.02 3.18
C ALA A 92 17.27 6.09 3.17
N PRO A 93 17.07 6.91 2.12
CA PRO A 93 15.98 7.89 2.12
C PRO A 93 14.59 7.25 2.15
N VAL A 94 14.40 6.14 1.44
CA VAL A 94 13.13 5.40 1.43
C VAL A 94 12.87 4.76 2.80
N LYS A 95 13.90 4.14 3.40
CA LYS A 95 13.82 3.55 4.74
C LYS A 95 13.38 4.59 5.77
N ASN A 96 14.00 5.76 5.78
CA ASN A 96 13.65 6.83 6.72
C ASN A 96 12.22 7.30 6.50
N GLY A 97 11.81 7.54 5.25
CA GLY A 97 10.43 7.94 4.96
C GLY A 97 9.37 6.88 5.32
N VAL A 98 9.71 5.59 5.23
CA VAL A 98 8.84 4.51 5.71
C VAL A 98 8.65 4.61 7.22
N LEU A 99 9.73 4.82 7.97
CA LEU A 99 9.72 4.92 9.43
C LEU A 99 9.07 6.22 9.95
N GLU A 100 9.03 7.27 9.14
CA GLU A 100 8.34 8.54 9.47
C GLU A 100 6.82 8.46 9.29
N GLU A 101 6.31 7.43 8.61
CA GLU A 101 4.88 7.08 8.54
C GLU A 101 3.92 8.12 7.92
N GLY A 102 4.43 9.27 7.48
CA GLY A 102 3.63 10.35 6.89
C GLY A 102 3.44 10.29 5.37
N ILE A 103 4.21 9.45 4.66
CA ILE A 103 4.24 9.43 3.19
C ILE A 103 3.84 8.04 2.66
N PRO A 104 2.97 7.96 1.62
CA PRO A 104 2.67 6.71 0.93
C PRO A 104 3.93 6.01 0.42
N PHE A 105 4.03 4.70 0.63
CA PHE A 105 5.22 3.92 0.26
C PHE A 105 5.55 4.01 -1.24
N GLY A 106 4.54 3.90 -2.11
CA GLY A 106 4.73 4.04 -3.56
C GLY A 106 5.31 5.39 -3.96
N LYS A 107 4.94 6.47 -3.25
CA LYS A 107 5.50 7.81 -3.48
C LYS A 107 6.96 7.88 -3.09
N LEU A 108 7.34 7.35 -1.91
CA LEU A 108 8.73 7.30 -1.45
C LEU A 108 9.65 6.60 -2.46
N LEU A 109 9.20 5.48 -3.02
CA LEU A 109 9.96 4.74 -4.03
C LEU A 109 10.11 5.51 -5.34
N MET A 110 9.01 6.08 -5.85
CA MET A 110 9.01 6.81 -7.12
C MET A 110 9.86 8.09 -7.04
N ASP A 111 9.77 8.84 -5.94
CA ASP A 111 10.56 10.04 -5.74
C ASP A 111 12.07 9.69 -5.72
N HIS A 112 12.45 8.60 -5.04
CA HIS A 112 13.83 8.13 -5.03
C HIS A 112 14.36 7.67 -6.40
N VAL A 113 13.53 7.02 -7.23
CA VAL A 113 13.91 6.61 -8.59
C VAL A 113 14.12 7.83 -9.48
N LYS A 114 13.22 8.83 -9.40
CA LYS A 114 13.28 10.04 -10.22
C LYS A 114 14.50 10.91 -9.93
N GLU A 115 14.95 10.98 -8.68
CA GLU A 115 16.18 11.72 -8.29
C GLU A 115 17.48 11.15 -8.89
N ARG A 116 17.42 9.94 -9.48
CA ARG A 116 18.58 9.23 -10.03
C ARG A 116 18.63 9.19 -11.56
N CYS A 117 17.66 9.80 -12.23
CA CYS A 117 17.59 9.97 -13.68
C CYS A 117 17.89 11.42 -14.07
#